data_AF-A0A7S7QL40-F1
#
_entry.id   AF-A0A7S7QL40-F1
#
_cell.length_a   1.000
_cell.length_b   1.000
_cell.length_c   1.000
_cell.angle_alpha   90.00
_cell.angle_beta   90.00
_cell.angle_gamma   90.00
#
_symmetry.space_group_name_H-M   'P 1'
#
loop_
_entity.id
_entity.type
_entity.pdbx_description
1 polymer ?
#
loop_
_entity_poly.entity_id
_entity_poly.type
_entity_poly.pdbx_seq_one_letter_code
_entity_poly.pdbx_strand_id
1 'polypeptide(L)'
;MLDVNAWFKAIAGVAVGLMIAATVPARADRVRYQGVVDLSAEVGPLRAEHHHDWGRASHVATTDPFAADNEYSYLRLLDRVTGTELFRRSVPALTHIWISPDAKYVVGISNVMFLNPYQLVVFSRSGDRLLERNLVGAPGTSQSVTNWIEWYKRPVPQMKIGEDGTTATLSVEDSHGGLRQFQFPAVH
;
A
#
# COMPACT_ATOMS: atom_id res chain seq x y z
N MET A 1 -70.30 24.07 -23.56
CA MET A 1 -70.81 23.56 -22.28
C MET A 1 -70.24 22.17 -22.10
N LEU A 2 -69.57 21.95 -20.96
CA LEU A 2 -68.73 20.79 -20.64
C LEU A 2 -69.55 19.54 -20.31
N ASP A 3 -69.04 18.37 -20.71
CA ASP A 3 -69.25 17.06 -20.06
C ASP A 3 -68.06 16.18 -20.49
N VAL A 4 -66.92 16.09 -19.80
CA VAL A 4 -66.56 15.51 -18.48
C VAL A 4 -66.88 14.02 -18.35
N ASN A 5 -65.80 13.22 -18.32
CA ASN A 5 -65.71 11.84 -17.83
C ASN A 5 -66.37 10.75 -18.70
N ALA A 6 -65.73 9.62 -19.01
CA ALA A 6 -64.51 9.03 -18.49
C ALA A 6 -64.09 7.87 -19.41
N TRP A 7 -62.98 7.24 -19.01
CA TRP A 7 -62.61 5.84 -19.23
C TRP A 7 -61.33 5.61 -20.04
N PHE A 8 -60.24 5.57 -19.26
CA PHE A 8 -59.09 4.67 -19.38
C PHE A 8 -58.04 4.86 -20.49
N LYS A 9 -56.95 5.52 -20.07
CA LYS A 9 -55.55 5.04 -20.07
C LYS A 9 -55.00 4.46 -21.39
N ALA A 10 -54.12 5.22 -22.03
CA ALA A 10 -52.96 4.67 -22.71
C ALA A 10 -51.74 5.54 -22.43
N ILE A 11 -50.71 4.91 -21.87
CA ILE A 11 -49.45 5.50 -21.41
C ILE A 11 -48.63 5.90 -22.64
N ALA A 12 -48.39 7.20 -22.82
CA ALA A 12 -47.43 7.70 -23.79
C ALA A 12 -46.03 7.68 -23.18
N GLY A 13 -45.18 6.80 -23.68
CA GLY A 13 -43.76 6.78 -23.38
C GLY A 13 -43.05 7.97 -24.03
N VAL A 14 -42.37 8.77 -23.21
CA VAL A 14 -41.40 9.76 -23.68
C VAL A 14 -40.04 9.34 -23.15
N ALA A 15 -39.27 8.68 -24.00
CA ALA A 15 -37.85 8.47 -23.79
C ALA A 15 -37.12 9.72 -24.32
N VAL A 16 -36.77 10.63 -23.42
CA VAL A 16 -35.72 11.64 -23.67
C VAL A 16 -34.52 11.22 -22.82
N GLY A 17 -33.65 10.41 -23.42
CA GLY A 17 -32.38 10.04 -22.83
C GLY A 17 -31.41 11.22 -22.92
N LEU A 18 -31.21 11.92 -21.81
CA LEU A 18 -30.11 12.86 -21.64
C LEU A 18 -28.79 12.06 -21.62
N MET A 19 -28.09 12.01 -22.76
CA MET A 19 -26.68 11.61 -22.81
C MET A 19 -25.83 12.72 -22.18
N ILE A 20 -25.66 12.68 -20.86
CA ILE A 20 -24.62 13.45 -20.17
C ILE A 20 -23.30 12.76 -20.49
N ALA A 21 -22.54 13.36 -21.40
CA ALA A 21 -21.17 12.95 -21.69
C ALA A 21 -20.35 12.94 -20.39
N ALA A 22 -19.99 11.75 -19.94
CA ALA A 22 -19.06 11.52 -18.87
C ALA A 22 -17.67 12.03 -19.29
N THR A 23 -17.29 13.19 -18.76
CA THR A 23 -15.87 13.55 -18.64
C THR A 23 -15.66 14.03 -17.21
N VAL A 24 -15.46 13.07 -16.30
CA VAL A 24 -14.78 13.37 -15.05
C VAL A 24 -13.31 13.51 -15.44
N PRO A 25 -12.71 14.72 -15.44
CA PRO A 25 -11.30 14.82 -15.74
C PRO A 25 -10.54 14.16 -14.58
N ALA A 26 -9.41 13.52 -14.90
CA ALA A 26 -8.45 12.81 -14.05
C ALA A 26 -7.81 13.66 -12.91
N ARG A 27 -8.58 14.57 -12.30
CA ARG A 27 -8.21 15.49 -11.22
C ARG A 27 -8.61 14.98 -9.84
N ALA A 28 -9.57 14.07 -9.74
CA ALA A 28 -9.87 13.36 -8.49
C ALA A 28 -8.72 12.41 -8.08
N ASP A 29 -7.97 11.88 -9.05
CA ASP A 29 -6.93 10.88 -8.83
C ASP A 29 -5.66 11.45 -8.21
N ARG A 30 -5.35 12.72 -8.49
CA ARG A 30 -4.16 13.40 -7.95
C ARG A 30 -4.32 13.76 -6.46
N VAL A 31 -5.54 14.05 -6.01
CA VAL A 31 -5.83 14.50 -4.63
C VAL A 31 -5.75 13.33 -3.63
N ARG A 32 -6.13 12.11 -4.03
CA ARG A 32 -6.00 10.92 -3.17
C ARG A 32 -4.57 10.38 -3.08
N TYR A 33 -3.72 10.78 -4.03
CA TYR A 33 -2.32 10.39 -4.16
C TYR A 33 -1.37 11.28 -3.34
N GLN A 34 -1.68 12.58 -3.21
CA GLN A 34 -0.88 13.56 -2.47
C GLN A 34 -1.24 13.58 -0.98
N GLY A 35 -1.14 12.42 -0.34
CA GLY A 35 -1.44 12.27 1.08
C GLY A 35 -0.17 12.19 1.92
N VAL A 36 -0.22 12.82 3.10
CA VAL A 36 0.62 12.38 4.21
C VAL A 36 0.03 11.07 4.74
N VAL A 37 0.86 10.04 4.90
CA VAL A 37 0.45 8.80 5.53
C VAL A 37 1.39 8.50 6.68
N ASP A 38 0.79 8.32 7.85
CA ASP A 38 1.44 7.86 9.06
C ASP A 38 0.90 6.47 9.41
N LEU A 39 1.79 5.48 9.52
CA LEU A 39 1.46 4.12 9.92
C LEU A 39 2.22 3.76 11.19
N SER A 40 1.64 2.90 12.01
CA SER A 40 2.34 2.30 13.15
C SER A 40 2.01 0.82 13.31
N ALA A 41 3.00 0.03 13.71
CA ALA A 41 2.84 -1.36 14.14
C ALA A 41 3.64 -1.60 15.43
N GLU A 42 3.16 -2.47 16.30
CA GLU A 42 3.77 -2.74 17.60
C GLU A 42 3.85 -4.24 17.89
N VAL A 43 4.98 -4.68 18.46
CA VAL A 43 5.20 -6.04 18.99
C VAL A 43 6.07 -5.93 20.23
N GLY A 44 5.54 -6.33 21.38
CA GLY A 44 6.24 -6.20 22.67
C GLY A 44 6.68 -4.76 22.92
N PRO A 45 7.96 -4.48 23.23
CA PRO A 45 8.46 -3.13 23.46
C PRO A 45 8.71 -2.34 22.17
N LEU A 46 8.61 -2.96 20.99
CA LEU A 46 8.96 -2.33 19.72
C LEU A 46 7.78 -1.61 19.09
N ARG A 47 8.06 -0.48 18.46
CA ARG A 47 7.14 0.25 17.57
C ARG A 47 7.83 0.60 16.27
N ALA A 48 7.26 0.13 15.16
CA ALA A 48 7.62 0.58 13.83
C ALA A 48 6.70 1.74 13.45
N GLU A 49 7.26 2.78 12.86
CA GLU A 49 6.53 3.94 12.37
C GLU A 49 6.98 4.25 10.94
N HIS A 50 6.01 4.41 10.06
CA HIS A 50 6.23 4.86 8.68
C HIS A 50 5.59 6.22 8.51
N HIS A 51 6.31 7.13 7.89
CA HIS A 51 5.79 8.41 7.44
C HIS A 51 6.11 8.56 5.96
N HIS A 52 5.16 9.06 5.18
CA HIS A 52 5.51 9.70 3.91
C HIS A 52 4.64 10.92 3.60
N ASP A 53 5.23 11.92 2.94
CA ASP A 53 4.55 13.07 2.35
C ASP A 53 4.87 13.17 0.85
N TRP A 54 3.92 12.71 0.04
CA TRP A 54 4.07 12.72 -1.42
C TRP A 54 3.80 14.07 -2.09
N GLY A 55 3.25 15.04 -1.36
CA GLY A 55 3.22 16.42 -1.82
C GLY A 55 4.63 17.02 -1.96
N ARG A 56 5.60 16.47 -1.23
CA ARG A 56 6.99 16.92 -1.17
C ARG A 56 7.98 16.02 -1.92
N ALA A 57 7.48 14.99 -2.62
CA ALA A 57 8.32 14.01 -3.27
C ALA A 57 9.21 14.66 -4.34
N SER A 58 10.51 14.42 -4.24
CA SER A 58 11.49 14.81 -5.27
C SER A 58 11.64 13.68 -6.30
N HIS A 59 12.22 13.98 -7.46
CA HIS A 59 12.53 12.96 -8.48
C HIS A 59 13.49 11.87 -7.94
N VAL A 60 14.28 12.20 -6.92
CA VAL A 60 15.25 11.27 -6.31
C VAL A 60 14.51 10.11 -5.67
N ALA A 61 13.56 10.34 -4.77
CA ALA A 61 12.92 9.22 -4.09
C ALA A 61 11.77 8.55 -4.84
N THR A 62 11.47 9.00 -6.06
CA THR A 62 10.72 8.19 -7.03
C THR A 62 11.62 7.23 -7.83
N THR A 63 12.94 7.46 -7.83
CA THR A 63 13.94 6.67 -8.58
C THR A 63 14.74 5.74 -7.67
N ASP A 64 15.27 6.27 -6.56
CA ASP A 64 15.90 5.53 -5.47
C ASP A 64 15.29 6.01 -4.14
N PRO A 65 14.28 5.30 -3.62
CA PRO A 65 13.59 5.72 -2.40
C PRO A 65 14.43 5.49 -1.14
N PHE A 66 15.58 4.83 -1.25
CA PHE A 66 16.46 4.53 -0.13
C PHE A 66 17.65 5.49 -0.02
N ALA A 67 17.76 6.43 -0.95
CA ALA A 67 18.76 7.48 -0.91
C ALA A 67 18.67 8.25 0.41
N ALA A 68 19.83 8.57 1.00
CA ALA A 68 19.91 9.20 2.32
C ALA A 68 19.28 10.60 2.37
N ASP A 69 19.13 11.26 1.22
CA ASP A 69 18.49 12.57 1.07
C ASP A 69 16.96 12.49 0.90
N ASN A 70 16.38 11.28 0.87
CA ASN A 70 14.95 11.10 0.97
C ASN A 70 14.48 11.30 2.41
N GLU A 71 14.17 12.55 2.75
CA GLU A 71 13.63 12.92 4.07
C GLU A 71 12.10 12.85 4.16
N TYR A 72 11.42 12.71 3.02
CA TYR A 72 9.95 12.79 2.95
C TYR A 72 9.25 11.44 3.05
N SER A 73 9.98 10.32 3.05
CA SER A 73 9.43 8.99 3.27
C SER A 73 10.42 8.11 4.03
N TYR A 74 10.06 7.72 5.26
CA TYR A 74 10.95 6.95 6.13
C TYR A 74 10.19 5.94 6.99
N LEU A 75 10.89 4.85 7.29
CA LEU A 75 10.51 3.84 8.26
C LEU A 75 11.51 3.90 9.41
N ARG A 76 11.01 3.95 10.64
CA ARG A 76 11.83 3.86 11.85
C ARG A 76 11.32 2.79 12.78
N LEU A 77 12.24 2.22 13.57
CA LEU A 77 11.94 1.29 14.63
C LEU A 77 12.42 1.87 15.96
N LEU A 78 11.52 1.89 16.94
CA LEU A 78 11.75 2.47 18.26
C LEU A 78 11.60 1.38 19.32
N ASP A 79 12.46 1.42 20.33
CA ASP A 79 12.21 0.81 21.63
C ASP A 79 11.36 1.78 22.46
N ARG A 80 10.11 1.40 22.74
CA ARG A 80 9.15 2.29 23.45
C ARG A 80 9.45 2.45 24.93
N VAL A 81 10.21 1.54 25.52
CA VAL A 81 10.52 1.58 26.96
C VAL A 81 11.59 2.65 27.20
N THR A 82 12.62 2.66 26.36
CA THR A 82 13.75 3.58 26.46
C THR A 82 13.59 4.84 25.62
N GLY A 83 12.70 4.82 24.62
CA GLY A 83 12.58 5.86 23.60
C GLY A 83 13.69 5.81 22.54
N THR A 84 14.53 4.78 22.55
CA THR A 84 15.68 4.65 21.64
C THR A 84 15.21 4.34 20.22
N GLU A 85 15.67 5.12 19.24
CA GLU A 85 15.55 4.76 17.83
C GLU A 85 16.59 3.69 17.49
N LEU A 86 16.12 2.48 17.16
CA LEU A 86 16.97 1.35 16.77
C LEU A 86 17.48 1.53 15.34
N PHE A 87 16.61 2.00 14.45
CA PHE A 87 17.02 2.47 13.13
C PHE A 87 16.02 3.46 12.54
N ARG A 88 16.50 4.22 11.57
CA ARG A 88 15.70 4.96 10.60
C ARG A 88 16.26 4.75 9.20
N ARG A 89 15.38 4.48 8.24
CA ARG A 89 15.71 4.27 6.83
C ARG A 89 14.72 5.01 5.96
N SER A 90 15.22 5.65 4.91
CA SER A 90 14.37 6.12 3.82
C SER A 90 13.79 4.92 3.09
N VAL A 91 12.51 4.98 2.73
CA VAL A 91 11.77 3.87 2.12
C VAL A 91 10.81 4.36 1.05
N PRO A 92 10.36 3.46 0.14
CA PRO A 92 9.23 3.74 -0.76
C PRO A 92 7.96 4.12 0.02
N ALA A 93 6.92 4.56 -0.69
CA ALA A 93 5.62 4.76 -0.06
C ALA A 93 5.01 3.42 0.35
N LEU A 94 4.96 3.18 1.66
CA LEU A 94 4.30 2.04 2.27
C LEU A 94 2.86 2.40 2.63
N THR A 95 1.96 1.43 2.52
CA THR A 95 0.57 1.59 2.97
C THR A 95 0.21 0.66 4.11
N HIS A 96 1.04 -0.35 4.39
CA HIS A 96 0.98 -1.13 5.62
C HIS A 96 2.40 -1.45 6.10
N ILE A 97 2.54 -1.57 7.41
CA ILE A 97 3.77 -2.03 8.06
C ILE A 97 3.43 -3.09 9.10
N TRP A 98 4.40 -3.95 9.38
CA TRP A 98 4.26 -5.05 10.32
C TRP A 98 5.62 -5.40 10.93
N ILE A 99 5.59 -5.87 12.18
CA ILE A 99 6.77 -6.41 12.85
C ILE A 99 6.50 -7.91 13.03
N SER A 100 7.49 -8.74 12.73
CA SER A 100 7.36 -10.17 12.93
C SER A 100 7.13 -10.52 14.41
N PRO A 101 6.40 -11.61 14.74
CA PRO A 101 6.05 -11.89 16.13
C PRO A 101 7.26 -12.18 17.01
N ASP A 102 8.36 -12.65 16.41
CA ASP A 102 9.66 -12.86 17.04
C ASP A 102 10.51 -11.58 17.11
N ALA A 103 9.96 -10.43 16.68
CA ALA A 103 10.59 -9.11 16.70
C ALA A 103 11.91 -9.00 15.90
N LYS A 104 12.20 -9.94 15.00
CA LYS A 104 13.42 -9.96 14.17
C LYS A 104 13.33 -9.08 12.93
N TYR A 105 12.13 -8.94 12.36
CA TYR A 105 11.92 -8.32 11.05
C TYR A 105 10.87 -7.21 11.10
N VAL A 106 11.11 -6.16 10.32
CA VAL A 106 10.12 -5.13 10.01
C VAL A 106 9.80 -5.21 8.52
N VAL A 107 8.52 -5.39 8.20
CA VAL A 107 8.00 -5.56 6.85
C VAL A 107 7.18 -4.33 6.47
N GLY A 108 7.50 -3.76 5.31
CA GLY A 108 6.73 -2.69 4.68
C GLY A 108 6.10 -3.19 3.39
N ILE A 109 4.80 -2.97 3.20
CA ILE A 109 4.11 -3.31 1.96
C ILE A 109 3.28 -2.13 1.46
N SER A 110 3.10 -2.10 0.14
CA SER A 110 2.38 -1.04 -0.55
C SER A 110 1.58 -1.59 -1.70
N ASN A 111 0.36 -1.10 -1.83
CA ASN A 111 -0.49 -1.27 -3.00
C ASN A 111 -0.38 -0.08 -3.96
N VAL A 112 0.49 0.89 -3.69
CA VAL A 112 0.70 2.03 -4.57
C VAL A 112 1.63 1.64 -5.72
N MET A 113 1.21 1.92 -6.95
CA MET A 113 1.97 1.64 -8.18
C MET A 113 2.74 2.86 -8.69
N PHE A 114 2.08 4.02 -8.81
CA PHE A 114 2.64 5.16 -9.53
C PHE A 114 3.78 5.82 -8.76
N LEU A 115 4.94 5.96 -9.42
CA LEU A 115 6.19 6.50 -8.86
C LEU A 115 6.61 5.82 -7.55
N ASN A 116 6.20 4.56 -7.37
CA ASN A 116 6.60 3.74 -6.26
C ASN A 116 7.43 2.56 -6.77
N PRO A 117 8.77 2.64 -6.72
CA PRO A 117 9.62 1.65 -7.36
C PRO A 117 9.60 0.29 -6.65
N TYR A 118 9.14 0.21 -5.40
CA TYR A 118 9.07 -1.04 -4.63
C TYR A 118 7.78 -1.11 -3.79
N GLN A 119 7.10 -2.25 -3.87
CA GLN A 119 5.86 -2.54 -3.15
C GLN A 119 6.07 -3.38 -1.91
N LEU A 120 7.24 -4.01 -1.75
CA LEU A 120 7.59 -4.82 -0.60
C LEU A 120 9.01 -4.49 -0.19
N VAL A 121 9.22 -4.27 1.10
CA VAL A 121 10.53 -4.14 1.74
C VAL A 121 10.57 -4.95 3.03
N VAL A 122 11.74 -5.53 3.35
CA VAL A 122 11.99 -6.21 4.64
C VAL A 122 13.30 -5.70 5.21
N PHE A 123 13.26 -5.31 6.47
CA PHE A 123 14.42 -4.91 7.25
C PHE A 123 14.63 -5.84 8.45
N SER A 124 15.88 -6.04 8.85
CA SER A 124 16.21 -6.60 10.15
C SER A 124 15.89 -5.60 11.27
N ARG A 125 15.87 -6.06 12.53
CA ARG A 125 15.75 -5.20 13.71
C ARG A 125 16.86 -4.14 13.81
N SER A 126 18.05 -4.41 13.29
CA SER A 126 19.18 -3.45 13.19
C SER A 126 19.04 -2.47 12.03
N GLY A 127 18.06 -2.64 11.14
CA GLY A 127 17.84 -1.79 9.98
C GLY A 127 18.65 -2.18 8.75
N ASP A 128 19.13 -3.42 8.67
CA ASP A 128 19.71 -3.99 7.45
C ASP A 128 18.60 -4.28 6.45
N ARG A 129 18.79 -3.88 5.20
CA ARG A 129 17.80 -4.09 4.13
C ARG A 129 17.97 -5.51 3.56
N LEU A 130 17.02 -6.39 3.86
CA LEU A 130 17.08 -7.81 3.52
C LEU A 130 16.34 -8.14 2.21
N LEU A 131 15.28 -7.40 1.89
CA LEU A 131 14.47 -7.62 0.70
C LEU A 131 13.87 -6.31 0.20
N GLU A 132 13.79 -6.18 -1.12
CA GLU A 132 12.94 -5.21 -1.82
C GLU A 132 12.36 -5.85 -3.08
N ARG A 133 11.08 -5.59 -3.39
CA ARG A 133 10.45 -6.11 -4.61
C ARG A 133 9.54 -5.07 -5.25
N ASN A 134 9.77 -4.86 -6.55
CA ASN A 134 8.79 -4.25 -7.43
C ASN A 134 7.79 -5.34 -7.84
N LEU A 135 6.50 -5.07 -7.61
CA LEU A 135 5.43 -6.01 -7.92
C LEU A 135 4.57 -5.54 -9.10
N VAL A 136 4.85 -4.37 -9.66
CA VAL A 136 4.16 -3.82 -10.82
C VAL A 136 4.30 -4.77 -12.02
N GLY A 137 3.18 -5.36 -12.43
CA GLY A 137 3.14 -6.30 -13.55
C GLY A 137 3.65 -7.69 -13.21
N ALA A 138 3.93 -7.98 -11.94
CA ALA A 138 4.30 -9.31 -11.51
C ALA A 138 3.14 -10.30 -11.76
N PRO A 139 3.41 -11.58 -12.06
CA PRO A 139 2.38 -12.59 -12.25
C PRO A 139 1.38 -12.63 -11.10
N GLY A 140 0.09 -12.73 -11.43
CA GLY A 140 -1.04 -12.78 -10.49
C GLY A 140 -1.38 -11.45 -9.80
N THR A 141 -0.83 -10.33 -10.28
CA THR A 141 -1.21 -8.99 -9.82
C THR A 141 -2.21 -8.36 -10.79
N SER A 142 -3.11 -7.52 -10.29
CA SER A 142 -4.02 -6.72 -11.11
C SER A 142 -3.71 -5.23 -10.89
N GLN A 143 -3.86 -4.40 -11.93
CA GLN A 143 -3.59 -2.96 -11.85
C GLN A 143 -4.88 -2.18 -12.05
N SER A 144 -5.08 -1.15 -11.24
CA SER A 144 -6.15 -0.18 -11.41
C SER A 144 -5.68 1.00 -12.27
N VAL A 145 -6.60 1.62 -12.99
CA VAL A 145 -6.39 2.92 -13.66
C VAL A 145 -6.15 4.07 -12.67
N THR A 146 -6.42 3.85 -11.37
CA THR A 146 -6.21 4.82 -10.29
C THR A 146 -4.88 4.66 -9.56
N ASN A 147 -3.86 4.07 -10.20
CA ASN A 147 -2.48 3.93 -9.70
C ASN A 147 -2.29 2.95 -8.54
N TRP A 148 -3.16 1.95 -8.42
CA TRP A 148 -3.02 0.88 -7.43
C TRP A 148 -2.69 -0.45 -8.09
N ILE A 149 -1.98 -1.28 -7.34
CA ILE A 149 -1.78 -2.68 -7.63
C ILE A 149 -2.46 -3.52 -6.56
N GLU A 150 -3.16 -4.54 -7.02
CA GLU A 150 -3.78 -5.57 -6.21
C GLU A 150 -2.88 -6.80 -6.22
N TRP A 151 -2.13 -6.99 -5.14
CA TRP A 151 -1.24 -8.15 -4.95
C TRP A 151 -1.33 -8.78 -3.56
N TYR A 152 -2.07 -8.16 -2.64
CA TYR A 152 -2.47 -8.69 -1.35
C TYR A 152 -3.90 -8.26 -1.00
N LYS A 153 -4.55 -9.04 -0.14
CA LYS A 153 -5.94 -8.81 0.28
C LYS A 153 -6.05 -7.62 1.25
N ARG A 154 -7.04 -6.75 1.05
CA ARG A 154 -7.35 -5.61 1.96
C ARG A 154 -8.48 -5.98 2.92
N PRO A 155 -8.53 -5.46 4.18
CA PRO A 155 -7.81 -4.26 4.65
C PRO A 155 -6.55 -4.47 5.50
N VAL A 156 -6.30 -5.66 6.08
CA VAL A 156 -5.07 -5.93 6.86
C VAL A 156 -4.40 -7.19 6.31
N PRO A 157 -3.19 -7.09 5.72
CA PRO A 157 -2.56 -8.23 5.07
C PRO A 157 -2.11 -9.27 6.08
N GLN A 158 -2.47 -10.54 5.85
CA GLN A 158 -2.00 -11.64 6.68
C GLN A 158 -0.59 -12.05 6.24
N MET A 159 0.36 -11.93 7.18
CA MET A 159 1.77 -12.19 6.93
C MET A 159 2.33 -13.21 7.93
N LYS A 160 3.22 -14.06 7.44
CA LYS A 160 3.98 -15.02 8.25
C LYS A 160 5.41 -15.08 7.77
N ILE A 161 6.35 -15.21 8.70
CA ILE A 161 7.76 -15.51 8.37
C ILE A 161 8.10 -16.86 8.99
N GLY A 162 8.71 -17.73 8.19
CA GLY A 162 9.37 -18.96 8.66
C GLY A 162 10.84 -18.94 8.27
N GLU A 163 11.70 -19.44 9.13
CA GLU A 163 13.15 -19.57 8.90
C GLU A 163 13.52 -21.04 8.67
N ASP A 164 14.38 -21.28 7.69
CA ASP A 164 15.04 -22.55 7.42
C ASP A 164 16.54 -22.31 7.20
N GLY A 165 17.32 -22.61 8.24
CA GLY A 165 18.76 -22.34 8.28
C GLY A 165 19.07 -20.86 8.07
N THR A 166 19.73 -20.56 6.95
CA THR A 166 20.16 -19.20 6.57
C THR A 166 19.12 -18.42 5.76
N THR A 167 17.95 -19.00 5.50
CA THR A 167 16.91 -18.41 4.65
C THR A 167 15.64 -18.18 5.46
N ALA A 168 15.08 -16.98 5.35
CA ALA A 168 13.74 -16.65 5.83
C ALA A 168 12.76 -16.54 4.65
N THR A 169 11.53 -16.98 4.84
CA THR A 169 10.45 -16.91 3.85
C THR A 169 9.28 -16.11 4.41
N LEU A 170 9.03 -14.93 3.84
CA LEU A 170 7.82 -14.15 4.06
C LEU A 170 6.70 -14.70 3.18
N SER A 171 5.61 -15.12 3.81
CA SER A 171 4.35 -15.46 3.15
C SER A 171 3.33 -14.36 3.35
N VAL A 172 2.69 -13.90 2.27
CA VAL A 172 1.64 -12.88 2.27
C VAL A 172 0.40 -13.43 1.57
N GLU A 173 -0.78 -13.31 2.19
CA GLU A 173 -2.05 -13.66 1.53
C GLU A 173 -2.32 -12.71 0.34
N ASP A 174 -2.40 -13.26 -0.86
CA ASP A 174 -2.71 -12.52 -2.08
C ASP A 174 -4.20 -12.14 -2.15
N SER A 175 -4.57 -11.35 -3.16
CA SER A 175 -5.97 -10.90 -3.33
C SER A 175 -6.98 -12.03 -3.58
N HIS A 176 -6.53 -13.21 -4.01
CA HIS A 176 -7.36 -14.38 -4.27
C HIS A 176 -7.34 -15.38 -3.10
N GLY A 177 -6.66 -15.06 -1.99
CA GLY A 177 -6.52 -15.93 -0.82
C GLY A 177 -5.39 -16.97 -0.93
N GLY A 178 -4.58 -16.91 -1.98
CA GLY A 178 -3.36 -17.72 -2.12
C GLY A 178 -2.21 -17.16 -1.27
N LEU A 179 -1.14 -17.94 -1.08
CA LEU A 179 0.08 -17.45 -0.40
C LEU A 179 1.15 -17.11 -1.43
N ARG A 180 1.56 -15.84 -1.46
CA ARG A 180 2.78 -15.39 -2.14
C ARG A 180 3.96 -15.49 -1.19
N GLN A 181 5.07 -16.01 -1.69
CA GLN A 181 6.27 -16.25 -0.89
C GLN A 181 7.45 -15.43 -1.40
N PHE A 182 8.21 -14.88 -0.46
CA PHE A 182 9.41 -14.10 -0.73
C PHE A 182 10.53 -14.56 0.19
N GLN A 183 11.64 -15.00 -0.41
CA GLN A 183 12.81 -15.45 0.34
C GLN A 183 13.84 -14.33 0.50
N PHE A 184 14.51 -14.31 1.64
CA PHE A 184 15.57 -13.37 1.99
C PHE A 184 16.51 -13.99 3.05
N PRO A 185 17.72 -13.44 3.26
CA PRO A 185 18.63 -13.95 4.28
C PRO A 185 18.01 -13.87 5.68
N ALA A 186 18.06 -14.97 6.43
CA ALA A 186 17.67 -14.97 7.83
C ALA A 186 18.69 -14.22 8.68
N VAL A 187 18.24 -13.61 9.78
CA VAL A 187 19.11 -12.98 10.78
C VAL A 187 19.10 -13.80 12.08
N HIS A 188 20.28 -13.93 12.67
CA HIS A 188 20.51 -14.69 13.91
C HIS A 188 20.76 -13.75 15.08
#